data_AF-A0A0F9VG60-F1
#
_entry.id   AF-A0A0F9VG60-F1
#
_cell.length_a   1.000
_cell.length_b   1.000
_cell.length_c   1.000
_cell.angle_alpha   90.00
_cell.angle_beta   90.00
_cell.angle_gamma   90.00
#
_symmetry.space_group_name_H-M   'P 1'
#
loop_
_entity.id
_entity.type
_entity.pdbx_description
1 polymer ?
#
loop_
_entity_poly.entity_id
_entity_poly.type
_entity_poly.pdbx_seq_one_letter_code
_entity_poly.pdbx_strand_id
1 'polypeptide(L)'
;HLKTGAGYFVEAGDEIHYYAGDKVVIDAAMELTARGGGSFLKLDPSGVTLSGPAIKINIGGTPGNGSGLNILHAALPFVAAADQAGSTLARLSPSAKFPAPEPDMLAAQAAETDEIEDEEEEEETNLPIEQLITLRIGVFFDGTGNNKENSQSVAGCRAEDVGLEEIAEAIRQHCANHGFDRQGRSPDNSYGNDVTNVARLYGLYRDESDVKIEMSAQTASLRVYLEGIGTRSGTEDSLYSQGTGQGSAGARSRVEESPEKIAKAVNFFYQQNPHTQIERIEFDIFGFSRGAAAARDFANEVQKGADNLIAVALPPGSPMLSPNFGWNPDDVTLGFVGLFDTVAGIVAPGALDFSPHNHRNPGLNLQLAPGVAKKVVQLVARDERRHNFSLNSAGASDIVVPGVHSDLGGGYMPRAKEKVFLSRPRSSLARLTTPNEHTNACISTAAELDGKLGQLQRYGMGLSVESWSIELPFNRQRDLYREKHVFCAIQSEREVSGALSLVYFRVMRELAVREGVPMNDIPATPQLTLPAELEPIYVKVLAYATGESAHLALTDGEEALLYRRYIHQSANWNAANGWNNSVFSIFFINRPTQDGKRMVHQHD
;
A
#
# COMPACT_ATOMS: atom_id res chain seq x y z
N HIS A 1 24.13 14.17 22.71
CA HIS A 1 24.48 12.97 23.48
C HIS A 1 24.72 13.38 24.92
N LEU A 2 23.84 12.98 25.86
CA LEU A 2 24.00 13.22 27.28
C LEU A 2 24.57 11.93 27.91
N LYS A 3 25.71 11.99 28.57
CA LYS A 3 26.31 10.85 29.27
C LYS A 3 26.37 11.15 30.77
N THR A 4 25.60 10.42 31.56
CA THR A 4 25.53 10.59 33.02
C THR A 4 26.29 9.45 33.71
N GLY A 5 26.93 9.74 34.85
CA GLY A 5 27.85 8.80 35.51
C GLY A 5 27.16 7.85 36.50
N ALA A 6 26.70 8.39 37.63
CA ALA A 6 26.15 7.58 38.72
C ALA A 6 24.61 7.47 38.71
N GLY A 7 23.92 8.41 38.07
CA GLY A 7 22.46 8.41 37.98
C GLY A 7 21.95 9.62 37.19
N TYR A 8 20.72 9.52 36.71
CA TYR A 8 19.97 10.60 36.07
C TYR A 8 18.59 10.65 36.73
N PHE A 9 18.32 11.74 37.45
CA PHE A 9 17.09 11.92 38.21
C PHE A 9 16.35 13.12 37.63
N VAL A 10 15.10 12.91 37.21
CA VAL A 10 14.23 13.96 36.69
C VAL A 10 12.95 13.93 37.51
N GLU A 11 12.66 15.05 38.16
CA GLU A 11 11.40 15.30 38.85
C GLU A 11 10.67 16.41 38.09
N ALA A 12 9.41 16.17 37.73
CA ALA A 12 8.55 17.15 37.09
C ALA A 12 7.23 17.25 37.86
N GLY A 13 6.69 18.47 37.96
CA GLY A 13 5.47 18.74 38.71
C GLY A 13 4.22 18.14 38.06
N ASP A 14 4.05 18.37 36.76
CA ASP A 14 2.82 17.99 36.04
C ASP A 14 3.04 16.87 35.03
N GLU A 15 4.00 17.01 34.11
CA GLU A 15 4.21 16.06 33.02
C GLU A 15 5.68 15.98 32.57
N ILE A 16 6.14 14.78 32.21
CA ILE A 16 7.36 14.57 31.39
C ILE A 16 6.93 13.90 30.09
N HIS A 17 7.15 14.58 28.96
CA HIS A 17 6.80 14.07 27.64
C HIS A 17 8.07 13.76 26.84
N TYR A 18 8.26 12.49 26.46
CA TYR A 18 9.29 12.06 25.52
C TYR A 18 8.69 11.92 24.12
N TYR A 19 9.00 12.86 23.22
CA TYR A 19 8.61 12.79 21.80
C TYR A 19 9.80 12.35 20.94
N ALA A 20 9.61 11.32 20.12
CA ALA A 20 10.53 10.95 19.06
C ALA A 20 9.74 10.68 17.78
N GLY A 21 10.16 11.26 16.67
CA GLY A 21 9.47 11.14 15.38
C GLY A 21 9.35 9.70 14.90
N ASP A 22 10.43 8.91 15.03
CA ASP A 22 10.49 7.56 14.48
C ASP A 22 10.62 6.46 15.54
N LYS A 23 11.53 6.60 16.52
CA LYS A 23 11.82 5.53 17.49
C LYS A 23 12.34 6.06 18.82
N VAL A 24 11.85 5.48 19.92
CA VAL A 24 12.46 5.56 21.25
C VAL A 24 13.00 4.17 21.62
N VAL A 25 14.25 4.08 22.07
CA VAL A 25 14.85 2.86 22.61
C VAL A 25 15.25 3.11 24.07
N ILE A 26 14.68 2.35 24.99
CA ILE A 26 15.06 2.36 26.41
C ILE A 26 15.67 0.99 26.71
N ASP A 27 16.98 0.97 26.91
CA ASP A 27 17.72 -0.23 27.26
C ASP A 27 18.09 -0.18 28.75
N ALA A 28 17.67 -1.21 29.49
CA ALA A 28 17.92 -1.34 30.91
C ALA A 28 18.54 -2.72 31.17
N ALA A 29 19.77 -2.75 31.69
CA ALA A 29 20.52 -3.98 31.82
C ALA A 29 19.94 -4.96 32.87
N MET A 30 19.39 -4.45 33.97
CA MET A 30 18.95 -5.29 35.10
C MET A 30 17.46 -5.21 35.36
N GLU A 31 16.87 -4.01 35.35
CA GLU A 31 15.44 -3.85 35.62
C GLU A 31 14.91 -2.58 34.94
N LEU A 32 13.73 -2.70 34.35
CA LEU A 32 12.89 -1.55 33.96
C LEU A 32 11.54 -1.67 34.67
N THR A 33 11.18 -0.66 35.48
CA THR A 33 9.92 -0.63 36.23
C THR A 33 9.15 0.65 35.93
N ALA A 34 7.88 0.51 35.53
CA ALA A 34 6.94 1.62 35.33
C ALA A 34 5.74 1.45 36.29
N ARG A 35 5.40 2.49 37.06
CA ARG A 35 4.35 2.46 38.08
C ARG A 35 3.40 3.64 37.92
N GLY A 36 2.10 3.40 38.02
CA GLY A 36 1.07 4.43 37.94
C GLY A 36 -0.27 3.93 38.48
N GLY A 37 -1.02 4.80 39.17
CA GLY A 37 -2.38 4.48 39.65
C GLY A 37 -2.49 3.20 40.50
N GLY A 38 -1.45 2.86 41.28
CA GLY A 38 -1.40 1.63 42.07
C GLY A 38 -1.05 0.34 41.30
N SER A 39 -0.83 0.43 39.99
CA SER A 39 -0.38 -0.68 39.14
C SER A 39 1.09 -0.53 38.76
N PHE A 40 1.77 -1.64 38.42
CA PHE A 40 3.12 -1.62 37.87
C PHE A 40 3.34 -2.66 36.77
N LEU A 41 4.25 -2.30 35.86
CA LEU A 41 4.93 -3.17 34.91
C LEU A 41 6.40 -3.26 35.34
N LYS A 42 6.95 -4.47 35.40
CA LYS A 42 8.36 -4.69 35.67
C LYS A 42 8.95 -5.69 34.67
N LEU A 43 10.14 -5.38 34.17
CA LEU A 43 10.96 -6.20 33.28
C LEU A 43 12.29 -6.47 33.97
N ASP A 44 12.63 -7.73 34.18
CA ASP A 44 13.91 -8.17 34.75
C ASP A 44 14.30 -9.56 34.17
N PRO A 45 15.45 -10.15 34.55
CA PRO A 45 15.86 -11.46 34.03
C PRO A 45 14.88 -12.61 34.31
N SER A 46 13.90 -12.45 35.20
CA SER A 46 12.84 -13.43 35.45
C SER A 46 11.66 -13.33 34.49
N GLY A 47 11.57 -12.24 33.71
CA GLY A 47 10.57 -12.04 32.67
C GLY A 47 9.76 -10.75 32.83
N VAL A 48 8.52 -10.77 32.34
CA VAL A 48 7.59 -9.63 32.39
C VAL A 48 6.59 -9.83 33.54
N THR A 49 6.57 -8.91 34.50
CA THR A 49 5.59 -8.89 35.59
C THR A 49 4.61 -7.74 35.43
N LEU A 50 3.31 -8.05 35.46
CA LEU A 50 2.21 -7.09 35.44
C LEU A 50 1.40 -7.24 36.74
N SER A 51 1.18 -6.16 37.47
CA SER A 51 0.41 -6.20 38.72
C SER A 51 -0.47 -4.96 38.86
N GLY A 52 -1.77 -5.17 39.07
CA GLY A 52 -2.75 -4.10 39.26
C GLY A 52 -4.16 -4.67 39.50
N PRO A 53 -5.15 -3.83 39.89
CA PRO A 53 -6.52 -4.28 40.18
C PRO A 53 -7.23 -4.90 38.97
N ALA A 54 -6.87 -4.47 37.75
CA ALA A 54 -7.34 -5.05 36.49
C ALA A 54 -6.24 -4.93 35.44
N ILE A 55 -5.93 -6.05 34.77
CA ILE A 55 -4.94 -6.12 33.69
C ILE A 55 -5.71 -6.38 32.39
N LYS A 56 -5.73 -5.41 31.47
CA LYS A 56 -6.39 -5.52 30.17
C LYS A 56 -5.36 -5.79 29.08
N ILE A 57 -5.44 -6.95 28.44
CA ILE A 57 -4.58 -7.35 27.32
C ILE A 57 -5.48 -7.52 26.09
N ASN A 58 -5.22 -6.77 25.02
CA ASN A 58 -5.96 -6.79 23.75
C ASN A 58 -7.46 -6.40 23.83
N ILE A 59 -7.91 -5.73 24.91
CA ILE A 59 -9.29 -5.25 25.07
C ILE A 59 -9.33 -3.85 25.70
N GLY A 60 -9.78 -2.85 24.92
CA GLY A 60 -10.24 -1.53 25.38
C GLY A 60 -9.18 -0.53 25.87
N GLY A 61 -9.34 0.75 25.51
CA GLY A 61 -8.55 1.89 25.97
C GLY A 61 -8.26 2.90 24.84
N THR A 62 -8.16 4.19 25.18
CA THR A 62 -7.61 5.23 24.29
C THR A 62 -6.25 5.68 24.85
N PRO A 63 -5.26 6.01 24.01
CA PRO A 63 -4.00 6.56 24.50
C PRO A 63 -4.24 7.87 25.25
N GLY A 64 -3.46 8.12 26.30
CA GLY A 64 -3.39 9.45 26.92
C GLY A 64 -2.79 10.45 25.95
N ASN A 65 -3.24 11.70 25.98
CA ASN A 65 -2.67 12.78 25.17
C ASN A 65 -1.71 13.60 26.04
N GLY A 66 -0.47 13.78 25.59
CA GLY A 66 0.52 14.60 26.28
C GLY A 66 0.57 16.01 25.72
N SER A 67 0.90 16.99 26.55
CA SER A 67 1.04 18.37 26.08
C SER A 67 2.27 18.48 25.15
N GLY A 68 2.05 18.78 23.87
CA GLY A 68 3.14 19.06 22.92
C GLY A 68 3.90 20.34 23.28
N LEU A 69 5.14 20.47 22.80
CA LEU A 69 5.94 21.70 22.94
C LEU A 69 5.24 22.89 22.28
N ASN A 70 4.76 23.85 23.10
CA ASN A 70 4.19 25.10 22.62
C ASN A 70 5.31 26.16 22.54
N ILE A 71 6.12 26.10 21.48
CA ILE A 71 7.16 27.11 21.24
C ILE A 71 6.47 28.36 20.70
N LEU A 72 6.39 29.41 21.51
CA LEU A 72 6.04 30.75 21.01
C LEU A 72 7.08 31.14 19.96
N HIS A 73 6.64 31.31 18.72
CA HIS A 73 7.50 31.86 17.66
C HIS A 73 8.01 33.24 18.07
N ALA A 74 9.26 33.54 17.71
CA ALA A 74 9.79 34.89 17.86
C ALA A 74 8.90 35.85 17.06
N ALA A 75 8.29 36.82 17.75
CA ALA A 75 7.58 37.89 17.08
C ALA A 75 8.57 38.61 16.15
N LEU A 76 8.14 38.89 14.92
CA LEU A 76 8.86 39.77 13.99
C LEU A 76 9.20 41.06 14.74
N PRO A 77 10.47 41.51 14.78
CA PRO A 77 10.79 42.82 15.31
C PRO A 77 10.02 43.84 14.45
N PHE A 78 9.19 44.66 15.10
CA PHE A 78 8.54 45.78 14.45
C PHE A 78 9.60 46.64 13.77
N VAL A 79 9.25 47.19 12.60
CA VAL A 79 10.07 48.16 11.87
C VAL A 79 10.48 49.26 12.86
N ALA A 80 11.78 49.55 12.94
CA ALA A 80 12.29 50.60 13.81
C ALA A 80 11.49 51.89 13.56
N ALA A 81 10.96 52.48 14.63
CA ALA A 81 10.30 53.77 14.55
C ALA A 81 11.25 54.78 13.90
N ALA A 82 10.76 55.54 12.92
CA ALA A 82 11.50 56.66 12.36
C ALA A 82 11.91 57.59 13.51
N ASP A 83 13.20 57.90 13.59
CA ASP A 83 13.79 58.77 14.62
C ASP A 83 13.01 60.10 14.69
N GLN A 84 12.39 60.37 15.84
CA GLN A 84 12.00 61.73 16.21
C GLN A 84 13.18 62.36 16.96
N ALA A 85 13.71 63.46 16.42
CA ALA A 85 14.77 64.23 17.07
C ALA A 85 14.33 64.65 18.48
N GLY A 86 15.16 64.34 19.48
CA GLY A 86 14.87 64.61 20.88
C GLY A 86 14.71 66.09 21.19
N SER A 87 13.70 66.43 21.98
CA SER A 87 13.47 67.78 22.51
C SER A 87 14.45 68.11 23.65
N THR A 88 15.01 69.32 23.60
CA THR A 88 16.00 69.84 24.56
C THR A 88 15.45 69.93 25.99
N LEU A 89 16.29 69.58 26.97
CA LEU A 89 15.95 69.60 28.39
C LEU A 89 15.76 71.01 28.99
N ALA A 90 14.66 71.11 29.73
CA ALA A 90 14.13 72.11 30.68
C ALA A 90 14.88 73.42 31.00
N ARG A 91 14.11 74.53 31.02
CA ARG A 91 14.25 75.60 32.01
C ARG A 91 13.11 75.52 33.04
N LEU A 92 13.50 75.36 34.31
CA LEU A 92 12.70 75.51 35.54
C LEU A 92 12.11 76.93 35.64
N SER A 93 10.81 77.15 35.88
CA SER A 93 10.09 77.30 37.18
C SER A 93 8.89 78.26 36.94
N PRO A 94 7.99 78.53 37.90
CA PRO A 94 7.15 77.65 38.71
C PRO A 94 5.65 78.06 38.59
N SER A 95 4.78 77.37 39.34
CA SER A 95 3.44 77.83 39.76
C SER A 95 2.22 77.42 38.90
N ALA A 96 1.71 76.24 39.24
CA ALA A 96 0.39 76.02 39.84
C ALA A 96 -0.90 76.61 39.22
N LYS A 97 -1.86 75.68 39.06
CA LYS A 97 -3.34 75.74 39.17
C LYS A 97 -4.14 75.69 37.86
N PHE A 98 -4.91 74.59 37.76
CA PHE A 98 -6.17 74.47 37.01
C PHE A 98 -7.14 75.61 37.37
N PRO A 99 -7.99 76.10 36.44
CA PRO A 99 -9.30 75.46 36.23
C PRO A 99 -9.86 75.53 34.78
N ALA A 100 -10.85 74.68 34.48
CA ALA A 100 -11.84 74.81 33.38
C ALA A 100 -12.85 75.96 33.69
N PRO A 101 -13.75 76.47 32.80
CA PRO A 101 -14.45 75.81 31.68
C PRO A 101 -14.72 76.67 30.41
N GLU A 102 -15.53 76.12 29.50
CA GLU A 102 -16.16 76.58 28.22
C GLU A 102 -16.81 78.00 28.23
N PRO A 103 -17.55 78.48 27.19
CA PRO A 103 -17.63 78.22 25.73
C PRO A 103 -17.56 79.54 24.91
N ASP A 104 -17.82 79.46 23.59
CA ASP A 104 -18.69 80.37 22.83
C ASP A 104 -18.12 81.08 21.59
N MET A 105 -19.05 81.22 20.65
CA MET A 105 -19.14 81.60 19.25
C MET A 105 -18.29 82.74 18.64
N LEU A 106 -18.33 82.70 17.29
CA LEU A 106 -18.35 83.76 16.27
C LEU A 106 -17.10 83.75 15.36
N ALA A 107 -17.21 83.17 14.17
CA ALA A 107 -17.79 83.76 12.95
C ALA A 107 -16.86 84.79 12.30
N ALA A 108 -16.34 84.44 11.12
CA ALA A 108 -16.19 85.35 10.00
C ALA A 108 -16.04 84.56 8.70
N GLN A 109 -17.05 84.73 7.86
CA GLN A 109 -17.16 84.30 6.47
C GLN A 109 -16.10 85.01 5.59
N ALA A 110 -15.69 84.40 4.49
CA ALA A 110 -16.28 84.68 3.16
C ALA A 110 -15.38 84.18 2.02
N ALA A 111 -16.05 83.53 1.04
CA ALA A 111 -15.79 83.53 -0.40
C ALA A 111 -14.44 82.94 -0.90
N GLU A 112 -14.37 82.13 -1.96
CA GLU A 112 -15.28 81.85 -3.08
C GLU A 112 -14.89 80.49 -3.70
N THR A 113 -15.94 79.72 -4.02
CA THR A 113 -16.15 78.78 -5.13
C THR A 113 -14.96 78.29 -5.98
N ASP A 114 -14.81 76.97 -6.06
CA ASP A 114 -14.78 76.26 -7.35
C ASP A 114 -15.37 74.85 -7.17
N GLU A 115 -16.35 74.54 -8.01
CA GLU A 115 -16.95 73.22 -8.16
C GLU A 115 -15.90 72.27 -8.75
N ILE A 116 -15.56 71.20 -8.02
CA ILE A 116 -14.86 70.05 -8.58
C ILE A 116 -15.85 68.90 -8.52
N GLU A 117 -16.18 68.39 -9.70
CA GLU A 117 -16.94 67.18 -9.93
C GLU A 117 -16.23 66.03 -9.19
N ASP A 118 -16.91 65.44 -8.21
CA ASP A 118 -16.52 64.17 -7.61
C ASP A 118 -16.69 63.08 -8.69
N GLU A 119 -15.67 62.91 -9.52
CA GLU A 119 -15.41 61.61 -10.15
C GLU A 119 -14.98 60.68 -9.00
N GLU A 120 -15.96 59.98 -8.43
CA GLU A 120 -15.69 58.75 -7.69
C GLU A 120 -14.98 57.81 -8.66
N GLU A 121 -13.64 57.87 -8.69
CA GLU A 121 -12.82 56.76 -9.14
C GLU A 121 -13.24 55.58 -8.27
N GLU A 122 -14.09 54.71 -8.83
CA GLU A 122 -14.22 53.34 -8.35
C GLU A 122 -12.79 52.78 -8.32
N GLU A 123 -12.18 52.75 -7.14
CA GLU A 123 -11.07 51.83 -6.89
C GLU A 123 -11.66 50.45 -7.18
N GLU A 124 -11.51 49.99 -8.42
CA GLU A 124 -11.53 48.57 -8.75
C GLU A 124 -10.51 47.95 -7.80
N THR A 125 -11.02 47.46 -6.67
CA THR A 125 -10.28 46.61 -5.77
C THR A 125 -9.77 45.48 -6.66
N ASN A 126 -8.49 45.53 -7.00
CA ASN A 126 -7.75 44.40 -7.55
C ASN A 126 -7.77 43.31 -6.46
N LEU A 127 -8.92 42.66 -6.28
CA LEU A 127 -8.99 41.37 -5.64
C LEU A 127 -8.02 40.50 -6.43
N PRO A 128 -7.03 39.88 -5.77
CA PRO A 128 -6.10 39.02 -6.48
C PRO A 128 -6.92 37.99 -7.24
N ILE A 129 -6.75 37.92 -8.56
CA ILE A 129 -7.46 36.96 -9.41
C ILE A 129 -7.11 35.57 -8.87
N GLU A 130 -8.03 34.96 -8.15
CA GLU A 130 -7.85 33.61 -7.63
C GLU A 130 -7.84 32.65 -8.81
N GLN A 131 -6.74 31.93 -8.96
CA GLN A 131 -6.58 30.96 -10.04
C GLN A 131 -7.47 29.75 -9.74
N LEU A 132 -8.47 29.51 -10.58
CA LEU A 132 -9.33 28.33 -10.49
C LEU A 132 -8.73 27.16 -11.27
N ILE A 133 -8.63 26.00 -10.63
CA ILE A 133 -8.10 24.78 -11.27
C ILE A 133 -8.99 23.56 -11.06
N THR A 134 -8.83 22.57 -11.94
CA THR A 134 -9.22 21.18 -11.68
C THR A 134 -8.05 20.42 -11.06
N LEU A 135 -8.26 19.87 -9.86
CA LEU A 135 -7.26 19.06 -9.16
C LEU A 135 -7.47 17.58 -9.48
N ARG A 136 -6.47 16.95 -10.12
CA ARG A 136 -6.46 15.49 -10.31
C ARG A 136 -5.74 14.82 -9.14
N ILE A 137 -6.34 13.78 -8.57
CA ILE A 137 -5.77 13.05 -7.42
C ILE A 137 -5.67 11.56 -7.78
N GLY A 138 -4.44 11.09 -7.96
CA GLY A 138 -4.14 9.67 -8.12
C GLY A 138 -4.15 8.93 -6.79
N VAL A 139 -5.04 7.96 -6.59
CA VAL A 139 -5.15 7.17 -5.35
C VAL A 139 -4.77 5.72 -5.62
N PHE A 140 -3.71 5.25 -4.96
CA PHE A 140 -3.06 3.97 -5.26
C PHE A 140 -3.17 3.00 -4.09
N PHE A 141 -3.93 1.91 -4.25
CA PHE A 141 -4.15 0.88 -3.24
C PHE A 141 -3.35 -0.39 -3.54
N ASP A 142 -2.30 -0.64 -2.79
CA ASP A 142 -1.39 -1.76 -3.08
C ASP A 142 -1.94 -3.14 -2.62
N GLY A 143 -1.35 -4.21 -3.17
CA GLY A 143 -1.70 -5.60 -2.83
C GLY A 143 -1.25 -6.00 -1.42
N THR A 144 -1.89 -7.01 -0.84
CA THR A 144 -1.58 -7.48 0.51
C THR A 144 -0.15 -7.98 0.67
N GLY A 145 0.47 -7.62 1.79
CA GLY A 145 1.85 -8.02 2.04
C GLY A 145 2.85 -7.22 1.23
N ASN A 146 2.41 -6.21 0.46
CA ASN A 146 3.31 -5.31 -0.25
C ASN A 146 3.36 -3.95 0.42
N ASN A 147 4.59 -3.55 0.70
CA ASN A 147 4.92 -2.22 1.16
C ASN A 147 6.08 -1.72 0.30
N LYS A 148 5.88 -0.59 -0.37
CA LYS A 148 6.85 0.01 -1.30
C LYS A 148 8.18 0.32 -0.58
N GLU A 149 8.13 0.92 0.60
CA GLU A 149 9.32 1.32 1.36
C GLU A 149 10.11 0.09 1.83
N ASN A 150 9.43 -0.94 2.36
CA ASN A 150 10.04 -2.20 2.76
C ASN A 150 10.66 -2.96 1.57
N SER A 151 10.00 -2.93 0.41
CA SER A 151 10.51 -3.59 -0.80
C SER A 151 11.71 -2.86 -1.39
N GLN A 152 11.68 -1.53 -1.39
CA GLN A 152 12.78 -0.71 -1.91
C GLN A 152 14.01 -0.73 -1.00
N SER A 153 13.84 -0.81 0.32
CA SER A 153 14.95 -0.84 1.27
C SER A 153 15.84 -2.07 1.12
N VAL A 154 15.29 -3.19 0.64
CA VAL A 154 16.02 -4.45 0.41
C VAL A 154 16.26 -4.76 -1.08
N ALA A 155 16.08 -3.79 -1.98
CA ALA A 155 16.29 -3.98 -3.41
C ALA A 155 17.73 -4.46 -3.75
N GLY A 156 18.73 -4.02 -2.96
CA GLY A 156 20.12 -4.47 -3.08
C GLY A 156 20.34 -5.95 -2.71
N CYS A 157 19.43 -6.56 -1.94
CA CYS A 157 19.46 -7.99 -1.62
C CYS A 157 18.94 -8.87 -2.78
N ARG A 158 18.46 -8.25 -3.88
CA ARG A 158 17.76 -8.90 -5.01
C ARG A 158 18.51 -8.80 -6.34
N ALA A 159 19.69 -8.17 -6.36
CA ALA A 159 20.47 -7.93 -7.57
C ALA A 159 20.85 -9.25 -8.27
N GLU A 160 20.91 -9.24 -9.60
CA GLU A 160 21.07 -10.40 -10.49
C GLU A 160 22.31 -11.29 -10.20
N ASP A 161 23.27 -10.78 -9.43
CA ASP A 161 24.57 -11.40 -9.13
C ASP A 161 24.81 -11.68 -7.64
N VAL A 162 23.77 -11.93 -6.83
CA VAL A 162 23.99 -12.34 -5.43
C VAL A 162 24.38 -13.82 -5.31
N GLY A 163 25.56 -14.13 -5.84
CA GLY A 163 26.44 -15.11 -5.22
C GLY A 163 26.76 -14.63 -3.80
N LEU A 164 25.91 -15.01 -2.84
CA LEU A 164 26.01 -14.59 -1.44
C LEU A 164 27.36 -14.92 -0.77
N GLU A 165 28.24 -15.66 -1.44
CA GLU A 165 29.62 -15.91 -1.03
C GLU A 165 30.55 -14.70 -1.21
N GLU A 166 30.32 -13.80 -2.19
CA GLU A 166 31.25 -12.71 -2.54
C GLU A 166 30.86 -11.29 -2.06
N ILE A 167 29.80 -11.15 -1.24
CA ILE A 167 29.30 -9.84 -0.78
C ILE A 167 29.94 -9.43 0.57
N ALA A 168 30.26 -8.13 0.72
CA ALA A 168 30.71 -7.53 1.98
C ALA A 168 29.78 -7.90 3.17
N GLU A 169 30.38 -8.31 4.30
CA GLU A 169 29.69 -8.79 5.51
C GLU A 169 28.54 -7.88 5.98
N ALA A 170 28.66 -6.56 5.79
CA ALA A 170 27.64 -5.58 6.16
C ALA A 170 26.32 -5.72 5.37
N ILE A 171 26.40 -6.01 4.05
CA ILE A 171 25.21 -6.22 3.21
C ILE A 171 24.59 -7.59 3.54
N ARG A 172 25.40 -8.62 3.81
CA ARG A 172 24.89 -9.93 4.27
C ARG A 172 24.15 -9.83 5.59
N GLN A 173 24.70 -9.12 6.58
CA GLN A 173 24.02 -8.89 7.85
C GLN A 173 22.73 -8.09 7.66
N HIS A 174 22.74 -7.08 6.79
CA HIS A 174 21.55 -6.33 6.43
C HIS A 174 20.46 -7.22 5.78
N CYS A 175 20.80 -8.05 4.78
CA CYS A 175 19.83 -8.94 4.13
C CYS A 175 19.33 -10.06 5.08
N ALA A 176 20.21 -10.63 5.91
CA ALA A 176 19.85 -11.65 6.90
C ALA A 176 18.91 -11.09 7.98
N ASN A 177 19.13 -9.85 8.44
CA ASN A 177 18.24 -9.18 9.39
C ASN A 177 16.82 -8.96 8.85
N HIS A 178 16.65 -8.95 7.52
CA HIS A 178 15.35 -8.85 6.85
C HIS A 178 14.80 -10.22 6.39
N GLY A 179 15.45 -11.33 6.75
CA GLY A 179 14.93 -12.69 6.54
C GLY A 179 15.34 -13.37 5.23
N PHE A 180 16.28 -12.81 4.48
CA PHE A 180 16.88 -13.50 3.32
C PHE A 180 17.87 -14.58 3.80
N ASP A 181 17.74 -15.81 3.29
CA ASP A 181 18.66 -16.88 3.65
C ASP A 181 19.97 -16.83 2.83
N ARG A 182 20.98 -17.59 3.26
CA ARG A 182 22.30 -17.67 2.59
C ARG A 182 22.24 -18.31 1.19
N GLN A 183 21.09 -18.84 0.79
CA GLN A 183 20.85 -19.51 -0.48
C GLN A 183 19.99 -18.65 -1.44
N GLY A 184 19.70 -17.40 -1.08
CA GLY A 184 18.93 -16.47 -1.91
C GLY A 184 17.42 -16.67 -1.85
N ARG A 185 16.89 -17.40 -0.86
CA ARG A 185 15.44 -17.47 -0.62
C ARG A 185 15.01 -16.20 0.10
N SER A 186 14.00 -15.55 -0.45
CA SER A 186 13.37 -14.39 0.16
C SER A 186 12.47 -14.80 1.33
N PRO A 187 12.29 -13.93 2.33
CA PRO A 187 11.34 -14.13 3.41
C PRO A 187 9.90 -14.14 2.89
N ASP A 188 8.99 -14.82 3.58
CA ASP A 188 7.55 -14.85 3.27
C ASP A 188 6.82 -13.64 3.90
N ASN A 189 7.34 -12.42 3.68
CA ASN A 189 6.83 -11.16 4.21
C ASN A 189 7.03 -10.01 3.22
N SER A 190 6.67 -8.79 3.60
CA SER A 190 6.77 -7.61 2.72
C SER A 190 8.18 -7.25 2.24
N TYR A 191 9.23 -7.74 2.89
CA TYR A 191 10.62 -7.57 2.44
C TYR A 191 11.02 -8.58 1.36
N GLY A 192 10.27 -9.66 1.18
CA GLY A 192 10.55 -10.72 0.22
C GLY A 192 9.91 -10.56 -1.16
N ASN A 193 9.10 -9.51 -1.37
CA ASN A 193 8.38 -9.24 -2.61
C ASN A 193 9.00 -8.10 -3.42
N ASP A 194 9.02 -8.19 -4.75
CA ASP A 194 9.36 -7.03 -5.59
C ASP A 194 8.30 -5.92 -5.54
N VAL A 195 8.63 -4.75 -6.06
CA VAL A 195 7.69 -3.62 -6.15
C VAL A 195 6.51 -4.00 -7.07
N THR A 196 5.28 -3.71 -6.64
CA THR A 196 4.07 -3.94 -7.43
C THR A 196 3.89 -2.93 -8.55
N ASN A 197 3.04 -3.26 -9.51
CA ASN A 197 2.65 -2.34 -10.58
C ASN A 197 1.89 -1.13 -10.05
N VAL A 198 1.16 -1.24 -8.93
CA VAL A 198 0.52 -0.08 -8.28
C VAL A 198 1.59 0.90 -7.77
N ALA A 199 2.62 0.40 -7.09
CA ALA A 199 3.73 1.22 -6.62
C ALA A 199 4.57 1.82 -7.77
N ARG A 200 4.75 1.09 -8.88
CA ARG A 200 5.40 1.60 -10.10
C ARG A 200 4.58 2.71 -10.75
N LEU A 201 3.25 2.54 -10.88
CA LEU A 201 2.35 3.56 -11.43
C LEU A 201 2.29 4.80 -10.52
N TYR A 202 2.24 4.63 -9.20
CA TYR A 202 2.36 5.73 -8.25
C TYR A 202 3.65 6.53 -8.46
N GLY A 203 4.77 5.84 -8.70
CA GLY A 203 6.06 6.47 -9.01
C GLY A 203 6.05 7.32 -10.29
N LEU A 204 5.22 6.97 -11.27
CA LEU A 204 5.08 7.70 -12.53
C LEU A 204 4.02 8.80 -12.51
N TYR A 205 3.02 8.72 -11.62
CA TYR A 205 1.98 9.74 -11.55
C TYR A 205 2.60 11.10 -11.22
N ARG A 206 2.25 12.12 -12.00
CA ARG A 206 2.74 13.49 -11.82
C ARG A 206 2.28 14.03 -10.48
N ASP A 207 3.19 14.60 -9.72
CA ASP A 207 2.96 15.09 -8.38
C ASP A 207 3.45 16.52 -8.29
N GLU A 208 2.52 17.43 -8.02
CA GLU A 208 2.75 18.86 -7.94
C GLU A 208 2.49 19.38 -6.52
N SER A 209 2.44 18.47 -5.54
CA SER A 209 2.16 18.82 -4.14
C SER A 209 3.22 19.76 -3.54
N ASP A 210 4.49 19.65 -3.95
CA ASP A 210 5.63 20.42 -3.43
C ASP A 210 6.10 21.56 -4.35
N VAL A 211 5.39 21.86 -5.44
CA VAL A 211 5.81 22.87 -6.43
C VAL A 211 4.80 24.00 -6.58
N LYS A 212 5.29 25.16 -6.99
CA LYS A 212 4.46 26.29 -7.42
C LYS A 212 4.00 26.07 -8.85
N ILE A 213 2.69 26.13 -9.09
CA ILE A 213 2.13 26.05 -10.43
C ILE A 213 2.15 27.42 -11.11
N GLU A 214 2.19 27.41 -12.44
CA GLU A 214 2.08 28.65 -13.22
C GLU A 214 0.67 29.25 -13.09
N MET A 215 0.54 30.57 -13.11
CA MET A 215 -0.76 31.25 -13.02
C MET A 215 -1.72 30.88 -14.16
N SER A 216 -1.20 30.45 -15.32
CA SER A 216 -1.99 29.99 -16.46
C SER A 216 -2.41 28.52 -16.37
N ALA A 217 -1.92 27.77 -15.38
CA ALA A 217 -2.27 26.35 -15.24
C ALA A 217 -3.77 26.21 -14.93
N GLN A 218 -4.44 25.33 -15.65
CA GLN A 218 -5.87 25.02 -15.42
C GLN A 218 -6.06 23.73 -14.62
N THR A 219 -4.98 22.98 -14.43
CA THR A 219 -5.00 21.68 -13.75
C THR A 219 -3.75 21.51 -12.90
N ALA A 220 -3.88 20.85 -11.76
CA ALA A 220 -2.74 20.34 -10.99
C ALA A 220 -2.97 18.87 -10.65
N SER A 221 -1.90 18.12 -10.41
CA SER A 221 -1.94 16.69 -10.14
C SER A 221 -1.27 16.34 -8.82
N LEU A 222 -1.95 15.56 -7.97
CA LEU A 222 -1.41 15.03 -6.71
C LEU A 222 -1.52 13.51 -6.72
N ARG A 223 -0.69 12.84 -5.91
CA ARG A 223 -0.75 11.39 -5.75
C ARG A 223 -0.73 10.99 -4.28
N VAL A 224 -1.48 9.94 -3.96
CA VAL A 224 -1.60 9.37 -2.63
C VAL A 224 -1.41 7.86 -2.69
N TYR A 225 -0.52 7.35 -1.84
CA TYR A 225 -0.23 5.93 -1.74
C TYR A 225 -0.78 5.31 -0.46
N LEU A 226 -1.53 4.23 -0.63
CA LEU A 226 -2.10 3.40 0.42
C LEU A 226 -1.41 2.04 0.37
N GLU A 227 -0.79 1.70 1.48
CA GLU A 227 -0.04 0.46 1.63
C GLU A 227 -0.94 -0.78 1.55
N GLY A 228 -0.32 -1.90 1.20
CA GLY A 228 -0.97 -3.19 1.15
C GLY A 228 -1.64 -3.57 2.47
N ILE A 229 -2.84 -4.15 2.36
CA ILE A 229 -3.56 -4.73 3.49
C ILE A 229 -2.64 -5.65 4.29
N GLY A 230 -2.67 -5.55 5.62
CA GLY A 230 -1.82 -6.31 6.53
C GLY A 230 -0.35 -5.89 6.64
N THR A 231 0.07 -4.79 6.01
CA THR A 231 1.40 -4.18 6.19
C THR A 231 1.26 -2.76 6.74
N ARG A 232 2.24 -2.29 7.51
CA ARG A 232 2.35 -0.88 7.93
C ARG A 232 3.84 -0.50 7.90
N SER A 233 4.20 0.63 7.28
CA SER A 233 5.60 1.07 7.18
C SER A 233 6.28 1.10 8.55
N GLY A 234 7.47 0.51 8.64
CA GLY A 234 8.29 0.49 9.86
C GLY A 234 7.82 -0.43 11.00
N THR A 235 6.77 -1.23 10.81
CA THR A 235 6.25 -2.17 11.82
C THR A 235 6.19 -3.61 11.29
N GLU A 236 6.10 -4.59 12.20
CA GLU A 236 5.89 -6.00 11.82
C GLU A 236 4.53 -6.20 11.12
N ASP A 237 4.52 -7.05 10.09
CA ASP A 237 3.34 -7.38 9.31
C ASP A 237 2.25 -8.04 10.19
N SER A 238 1.00 -7.63 10.02
CA SER A 238 -0.15 -8.22 10.73
C SER A 238 -0.62 -9.48 10.02
N LEU A 239 -0.13 -10.65 10.47
CA LEU A 239 -0.56 -11.97 9.97
C LEU A 239 -2.09 -12.14 10.02
N TYR A 240 -2.76 -11.55 11.01
CA TYR A 240 -4.22 -11.56 11.12
C TYR A 240 -4.88 -10.78 9.97
N SER A 241 -4.44 -9.55 9.69
CA SER A 241 -5.01 -8.73 8.62
C SER A 241 -4.61 -9.24 7.23
N GLN A 242 -3.39 -9.78 7.08
CA GLN A 242 -2.97 -10.46 5.86
C GLN A 242 -3.78 -11.73 5.59
N GLY A 243 -4.16 -12.49 6.62
CA GLY A 243 -4.96 -13.72 6.47
C GLY A 243 -6.46 -13.46 6.29
N THR A 244 -7.01 -12.41 6.90
CA THR A 244 -8.47 -12.17 6.96
C THR A 244 -8.96 -11.03 6.08
N GLY A 245 -8.09 -10.11 5.67
CA GLY A 245 -8.50 -8.85 5.05
C GLY A 245 -9.23 -7.88 6.01
N GLN A 246 -9.31 -8.22 7.30
CA GLN A 246 -9.97 -7.44 8.36
C GLN A 246 -8.97 -6.90 9.39
N GLY A 247 -9.47 -6.13 10.35
CA GLY A 247 -8.69 -5.51 11.41
C GLY A 247 -8.12 -4.15 11.02
N SER A 248 -7.25 -3.60 11.86
CA SER A 248 -6.70 -2.24 11.70
C SER A 248 -5.86 -2.05 10.45
N ALA A 249 -5.50 -3.11 9.71
CA ALA A 249 -4.84 -3.01 8.41
C ALA A 249 -5.66 -3.69 7.29
N GLY A 250 -6.98 -3.85 7.49
CA GLY A 250 -7.92 -4.45 6.54
C GLY A 250 -8.28 -3.52 5.36
N ALA A 251 -9.02 -4.05 4.38
CA ALA A 251 -9.38 -3.31 3.16
C ALA A 251 -10.16 -2.02 3.45
N ARG A 252 -11.17 -2.10 4.32
CA ARG A 252 -11.98 -0.94 4.71
C ARG A 252 -11.18 0.10 5.48
N SER A 253 -10.25 -0.35 6.34
CA SER A 253 -9.36 0.57 7.07
C SER A 253 -8.45 1.38 6.13
N ARG A 254 -8.05 0.83 4.97
CA ARG A 254 -7.29 1.62 3.98
C ARG A 254 -8.13 2.69 3.30
N VAL A 255 -9.41 2.41 3.08
CA VAL A 255 -10.36 3.42 2.61
C VAL A 255 -10.55 4.50 3.69
N GLU A 256 -10.63 4.12 4.97
CA GLU A 256 -10.75 5.05 6.10
C GLU A 256 -9.49 5.88 6.38
N GLU A 257 -8.30 5.39 6.01
CA GLU A 257 -7.03 6.15 6.09
C GLU A 257 -6.85 7.14 4.92
N SER A 258 -7.57 6.94 3.81
CA SER A 258 -7.40 7.75 2.60
C SER A 258 -7.74 9.25 2.76
N PRO A 259 -8.79 9.66 3.51
CA PRO A 259 -9.10 11.08 3.69
C PRO A 259 -7.97 11.86 4.34
N GLU A 260 -7.33 11.30 5.36
CA GLU A 260 -6.24 11.97 6.08
C GLU A 260 -5.05 12.24 5.16
N LYS A 261 -4.67 11.24 4.35
CA LYS A 261 -3.55 11.37 3.39
C LYS A 261 -3.89 12.34 2.25
N ILE A 262 -5.13 12.30 1.74
CA ILE A 262 -5.59 13.23 0.71
C ILE A 262 -5.60 14.66 1.25
N ALA A 263 -6.22 14.90 2.42
CA ALA A 263 -6.26 16.22 3.04
C ALA A 263 -4.85 16.78 3.30
N LYS A 264 -3.92 15.93 3.77
CA LYS A 264 -2.51 16.32 3.95
C LYS A 264 -1.86 16.76 2.64
N ALA A 265 -2.05 16.00 1.55
CA ALA A 265 -1.48 16.32 0.25
C ALA A 265 -2.06 17.62 -0.33
N VAL A 266 -3.39 17.79 -0.23
CA VAL A 266 -4.09 19.00 -0.70
C VAL A 266 -3.67 20.23 0.12
N ASN A 267 -3.57 20.09 1.44
CA ASN A 267 -3.13 21.19 2.30
C ASN A 267 -1.68 21.61 2.00
N PHE A 268 -0.80 20.65 1.73
CA PHE A 268 0.57 20.95 1.37
C PHE A 268 0.67 21.65 0.00
N PHE A 269 -0.13 21.23 -0.98
CA PHE A 269 -0.28 21.92 -2.26
C PHE A 269 -0.77 23.37 -2.07
N TYR A 270 -1.79 23.58 -1.24
CA TYR A 270 -2.33 24.91 -0.94
C TYR A 270 -1.30 25.83 -0.26
N GLN A 271 -0.46 25.29 0.63
CA GLN A 271 0.62 26.06 1.25
C GLN A 271 1.66 26.57 0.23
N GLN A 272 1.91 25.82 -0.84
CA GLN A 272 2.78 26.28 -1.93
C GLN A 272 2.06 27.24 -2.88
N ASN A 273 0.73 27.11 -3.02
CA ASN A 273 -0.11 27.81 -3.99
C ASN A 273 -1.31 28.53 -3.32
N PRO A 274 -1.08 29.55 -2.47
CA PRO A 274 -2.12 30.17 -1.65
C PRO A 274 -3.16 31.02 -2.42
N HIS A 275 -2.89 31.32 -3.69
CA HIS A 275 -3.80 32.08 -4.56
C HIS A 275 -4.53 31.17 -5.57
N THR A 276 -4.44 29.86 -5.38
CA THR A 276 -5.08 28.86 -6.22
C THR A 276 -6.23 28.23 -5.46
N GLN A 277 -7.42 28.23 -6.07
CA GLN A 277 -8.60 27.54 -5.57
C GLN A 277 -8.97 26.35 -6.47
N ILE A 278 -9.47 25.30 -5.83
CA ILE A 278 -9.89 24.08 -6.48
C ILE A 278 -11.38 24.23 -6.82
N GLU A 279 -11.67 24.31 -8.12
CA GLU A 279 -13.04 24.35 -8.64
C GLU A 279 -13.60 22.93 -8.81
N ARG A 280 -12.76 21.96 -9.18
CA ARG A 280 -13.17 20.57 -9.40
C ARG A 280 -12.11 19.59 -8.92
N ILE A 281 -12.55 18.40 -8.51
CA ILE A 281 -11.67 17.28 -8.14
C ILE A 281 -11.96 16.09 -9.05
N GLU A 282 -10.92 15.54 -9.67
CA GLU A 282 -11.01 14.31 -10.47
C GLU A 282 -10.10 13.24 -9.86
N PHE A 283 -10.67 12.08 -9.51
CA PHE A 283 -9.92 10.97 -8.94
C PHE A 283 -9.50 9.94 -9.99
N ASP A 284 -8.23 9.56 -9.97
CA ASP A 284 -7.69 8.44 -10.74
C ASP A 284 -7.30 7.33 -9.77
N ILE A 285 -8.04 6.22 -9.75
CA ILE A 285 -7.92 5.18 -8.74
C ILE A 285 -7.23 3.96 -9.33
N PHE A 286 -6.22 3.45 -8.63
CA PHE A 286 -5.51 2.23 -9.00
C PHE A 286 -5.52 1.24 -7.85
N GLY A 287 -5.65 -0.05 -8.13
CA GLY A 287 -5.52 -1.07 -7.10
C GLY A 287 -5.12 -2.44 -7.58
N PHE A 288 -4.47 -3.22 -6.72
CA PHE A 288 -4.09 -4.62 -6.99
C PHE A 288 -4.62 -5.56 -5.91
N SER A 289 -5.17 -6.71 -6.30
CA SER A 289 -5.61 -7.76 -5.37
C SER A 289 -6.70 -7.26 -4.42
N ARG A 290 -6.45 -7.34 -3.10
CA ARG A 290 -7.33 -6.73 -2.09
C ARG A 290 -7.25 -5.20 -2.08
N GLY A 291 -6.15 -4.62 -2.54
CA GLY A 291 -6.07 -3.19 -2.85
C GLY A 291 -7.03 -2.79 -3.98
N ALA A 292 -7.24 -3.66 -4.97
CA ALA A 292 -8.28 -3.45 -5.99
C ALA A 292 -9.70 -3.52 -5.40
N ALA A 293 -9.92 -4.35 -4.38
CA ALA A 293 -11.19 -4.38 -3.65
C ALA A 293 -11.40 -3.06 -2.86
N ALA A 294 -10.35 -2.57 -2.18
CA ALA A 294 -10.38 -1.26 -1.51
C ALA A 294 -10.56 -0.10 -2.50
N ALA A 295 -9.95 -0.16 -3.70
CA ALA A 295 -10.14 0.82 -4.76
C ALA A 295 -11.59 0.88 -5.24
N ARG A 296 -12.27 -0.27 -5.37
CA ARG A 296 -13.70 -0.34 -5.71
C ARG A 296 -14.57 0.26 -4.61
N ASP A 297 -14.28 -0.07 -3.36
CA ASP A 297 -14.98 0.49 -2.20
C ASP A 297 -14.77 2.00 -2.08
N PHE A 298 -13.55 2.48 -2.30
CA PHE A 298 -13.22 3.91 -2.35
C PHE A 298 -13.96 4.63 -3.47
N ALA A 299 -14.03 4.06 -4.67
CA ALA A 299 -14.81 4.62 -5.77
C ALA A 299 -16.29 4.81 -5.38
N ASN A 300 -16.87 3.83 -4.70
CA ASN A 300 -18.24 3.93 -4.19
C ASN A 300 -18.38 4.91 -3.02
N GLU A 301 -17.35 5.05 -2.17
CA GLU A 301 -17.35 6.00 -1.08
C GLU A 301 -17.40 7.44 -1.60
N VAL A 302 -16.59 7.78 -2.62
CA VAL A 302 -16.57 9.11 -3.25
C VAL A 302 -17.96 9.50 -3.80
N GLN A 303 -18.74 8.53 -4.27
CA GLN A 303 -20.07 8.74 -4.83
C GLN A 303 -21.15 9.07 -3.78
N LYS A 304 -20.85 9.02 -2.48
CA LYS A 304 -21.80 9.37 -1.42
C LYS A 304 -22.00 10.88 -1.22
N GLY A 305 -21.36 11.71 -2.05
CA GLY A 305 -21.48 13.16 -1.99
C GLY A 305 -21.02 13.72 -0.65
N ALA A 306 -21.76 14.65 -0.04
CA ALA A 306 -21.37 15.30 1.22
C ALA A 306 -21.19 14.35 2.42
N ASP A 307 -21.76 13.14 2.36
CA ASP A 307 -21.63 12.12 3.42
C ASP A 307 -20.37 11.25 3.27
N ASN A 308 -19.54 11.49 2.24
CA ASN A 308 -18.33 10.72 2.03
C ASN A 308 -17.21 11.10 3.02
N LEU A 309 -16.32 10.14 3.33
CA LEU A 309 -15.26 10.32 4.32
C LEU A 309 -14.27 11.45 3.99
N ILE A 310 -14.07 11.76 2.70
CA ILE A 310 -13.17 12.82 2.24
C ILE A 310 -13.83 14.19 2.43
N ALA A 311 -15.14 14.29 2.23
CA ALA A 311 -15.90 15.50 2.48
C ALA A 311 -15.85 15.93 3.95
N VAL A 312 -15.73 14.98 4.87
CA VAL A 312 -15.52 15.28 6.30
C VAL A 312 -14.12 15.86 6.55
N ALA A 313 -13.10 15.37 5.85
CA ALA A 313 -11.71 15.85 5.99
C ALA A 313 -11.45 17.15 5.22
N LEU A 314 -12.18 17.39 4.14
CA LEU A 314 -12.12 18.58 3.28
C LEU A 314 -13.54 19.13 3.06
N PRO A 315 -14.15 19.73 4.10
CA PRO A 315 -15.52 20.22 4.02
C PRO A 315 -15.66 21.38 3.03
N PRO A 316 -16.85 21.56 2.42
CA PRO A 316 -17.16 22.77 1.65
C PRO A 316 -16.83 24.04 2.46
N GLY A 317 -16.28 25.06 1.79
CA GLY A 317 -15.78 26.27 2.44
C GLY A 317 -14.35 26.15 3.02
N SER A 318 -13.67 25.02 2.83
CA SER A 318 -12.22 24.94 3.09
C SER A 318 -11.47 25.96 2.23
N PRO A 319 -10.43 26.67 2.74
CA PRO A 319 -9.76 27.76 2.02
C PRO A 319 -9.19 27.41 0.64
N MET A 320 -8.83 26.13 0.44
CA MET A 320 -8.31 25.61 -0.82
C MET A 320 -9.39 25.32 -1.88
N LEU A 321 -10.66 25.25 -1.49
CA LEU A 321 -11.79 24.95 -2.36
C LEU A 321 -12.47 26.26 -2.77
N SER A 322 -12.97 26.31 -4.01
CA SER A 322 -13.74 27.47 -4.45
C SER A 322 -15.03 27.62 -3.62
N PRO A 323 -15.57 28.85 -3.45
CA PRO A 323 -16.78 29.08 -2.66
C PRO A 323 -18.01 28.29 -3.10
N ASN A 324 -18.08 27.91 -4.39
CA ASN A 324 -19.20 27.17 -4.98
C ASN A 324 -18.97 25.66 -5.01
N PHE A 325 -17.79 25.17 -4.57
CA PHE A 325 -17.47 23.76 -4.60
C PHE A 325 -18.38 22.94 -3.68
N GLY A 326 -19.01 21.91 -4.23
CA GLY A 326 -19.74 20.90 -3.48
C GLY A 326 -19.19 19.51 -3.70
N TRP A 327 -19.37 18.62 -2.73
CA TRP A 327 -19.15 17.19 -2.94
C TRP A 327 -20.35 16.58 -3.68
N ASN A 328 -20.47 16.92 -4.96
CA ASN A 328 -21.52 16.46 -5.86
C ASN A 328 -20.88 15.93 -7.17
N PRO A 329 -21.64 15.22 -8.03
CA PRO A 329 -21.08 14.67 -9.27
C PRO A 329 -20.61 15.69 -10.32
N ASP A 330 -21.01 16.97 -10.21
CA ASP A 330 -20.60 18.02 -11.16
C ASP A 330 -19.18 18.53 -10.83
N ASP A 331 -18.85 18.60 -9.53
CA ASP A 331 -17.56 19.10 -9.04
C ASP A 331 -16.56 17.98 -8.74
N VAL A 332 -17.06 16.77 -8.43
CA VAL A 332 -16.24 15.60 -8.07
C VAL A 332 -16.52 14.45 -9.02
N THR A 333 -15.51 14.05 -9.79
CA THR A 333 -15.63 12.98 -10.79
C THR A 333 -14.59 11.88 -10.59
N LEU A 334 -14.90 10.67 -11.04
CA LEU A 334 -13.91 9.60 -11.17
C LEU A 334 -13.46 9.55 -12.63
N GLY A 335 -12.18 9.86 -12.87
CA GLY A 335 -11.58 9.84 -14.19
C GLY A 335 -11.32 8.40 -14.63
N PHE A 336 -10.31 7.79 -14.04
CA PHE A 336 -9.86 6.43 -14.38
C PHE A 336 -9.90 5.49 -13.18
N VAL A 337 -10.36 4.26 -13.37
CA VAL A 337 -10.27 3.18 -12.36
C VAL A 337 -9.51 2.00 -12.97
N GLY A 338 -8.25 1.84 -12.58
CA GLY A 338 -7.33 0.80 -13.06
C GLY A 338 -7.11 -0.31 -12.04
N LEU A 339 -7.69 -1.48 -12.28
CA LEU A 339 -7.65 -2.61 -11.36
C LEU A 339 -6.74 -3.72 -11.90
N PHE A 340 -5.94 -4.31 -11.02
CA PHE A 340 -5.22 -5.55 -11.25
C PHE A 340 -5.85 -6.66 -10.41
N ASP A 341 -6.49 -7.60 -11.10
CA ASP A 341 -6.90 -8.90 -10.59
C ASP A 341 -7.59 -8.87 -9.20
N THR A 342 -8.78 -8.28 -9.13
CA THR A 342 -9.49 -8.04 -7.87
C THR A 342 -9.80 -9.33 -7.11
N VAL A 343 -9.23 -9.45 -5.90
CA VAL A 343 -9.50 -10.53 -4.96
C VAL A 343 -9.89 -9.88 -3.64
N ALA A 344 -11.15 -10.01 -3.22
CA ALA A 344 -11.61 -9.42 -1.96
C ALA A 344 -11.18 -10.25 -0.74
N GLY A 345 -11.37 -11.58 -0.80
CA GLY A 345 -10.75 -12.53 0.14
C GLY A 345 -10.96 -12.22 1.62
N ILE A 346 -12.15 -11.73 1.99
CA ILE A 346 -12.47 -11.37 3.38
C ILE A 346 -12.85 -12.63 4.16
N VAL A 347 -12.09 -12.93 5.22
CA VAL A 347 -12.43 -13.98 6.20
C VAL A 347 -12.99 -13.26 7.42
N ALA A 348 -14.24 -13.55 7.78
CA ALA A 348 -14.94 -12.93 8.90
C ALA A 348 -15.38 -13.99 9.94
N PRO A 349 -14.47 -14.49 10.79
CA PRO A 349 -14.79 -15.56 11.76
C PRO A 349 -15.95 -15.19 12.70
N GLY A 350 -16.09 -13.91 13.05
CA GLY A 350 -17.20 -13.40 13.87
C GLY A 350 -18.57 -13.46 13.19
N ALA A 351 -18.61 -13.55 11.86
CA ALA A 351 -19.81 -13.78 11.06
C ALA A 351 -19.96 -15.26 10.63
N LEU A 352 -19.22 -16.17 11.29
CA LEU A 352 -19.09 -17.59 10.94
C LEU A 352 -18.55 -17.83 9.51
N ASP A 353 -17.77 -16.87 9.00
CA ASP A 353 -17.13 -16.98 7.71
C ASP A 353 -15.63 -17.25 7.85
N PHE A 354 -15.25 -18.48 7.52
CA PHE A 354 -13.87 -18.95 7.61
C PHE A 354 -13.21 -19.12 6.23
N SER A 355 -13.85 -18.63 5.16
CA SER A 355 -13.43 -18.91 3.78
C SER A 355 -13.18 -17.64 2.98
N PRO A 356 -11.93 -17.35 2.55
CA PRO A 356 -11.64 -16.23 1.64
C PRO A 356 -12.15 -16.51 0.21
N HIS A 357 -12.73 -17.68 -0.03
CA HIS A 357 -13.15 -18.14 -1.35
C HIS A 357 -14.54 -17.64 -1.75
N ASN A 358 -15.38 -17.21 -0.80
CA ASN A 358 -16.78 -16.88 -1.05
C ASN A 358 -16.98 -15.41 -1.49
N HIS A 359 -18.24 -15.04 -1.72
CA HIS A 359 -18.64 -13.68 -2.13
C HIS A 359 -18.99 -12.77 -0.94
N ARG A 360 -18.74 -13.21 0.30
CA ARG A 360 -19.13 -12.45 1.50
C ARG A 360 -18.02 -11.49 1.87
N ASN A 361 -18.23 -10.22 1.55
CA ASN A 361 -17.27 -9.14 1.83
C ASN A 361 -17.92 -8.12 2.79
N PRO A 362 -18.16 -8.48 4.07
CA PRO A 362 -18.85 -7.60 4.99
C PRO A 362 -18.07 -6.28 5.16
N GLY A 363 -18.75 -5.17 4.92
CA GLY A 363 -18.18 -3.82 5.03
C GLY A 363 -17.45 -3.29 3.79
N LEU A 364 -17.48 -4.01 2.66
CA LEU A 364 -16.96 -3.50 1.37
C LEU A 364 -18.08 -3.46 0.33
N ASN A 365 -18.24 -2.33 -0.35
CA ASN A 365 -19.04 -2.22 -1.55
C ASN A 365 -18.13 -2.37 -2.78
N LEU A 366 -18.20 -3.53 -3.43
CA LEU A 366 -17.38 -3.81 -4.60
C LEU A 366 -18.10 -3.51 -5.92
N GLN A 367 -19.42 -3.29 -5.94
CA GLN A 367 -20.12 -3.08 -7.20
C GLN A 367 -19.71 -1.75 -7.84
N LEU A 368 -19.40 -1.73 -9.14
CA LEU A 368 -19.05 -0.51 -9.85
C LEU A 368 -20.18 -0.21 -10.82
N ALA A 369 -21.06 0.71 -10.44
CA ALA A 369 -22.21 1.05 -11.29
C ALA A 369 -21.75 1.47 -12.70
N PRO A 370 -22.53 1.14 -13.76
CA PRO A 370 -22.25 1.62 -15.10
C PRO A 370 -22.13 3.15 -15.11
N GLY A 371 -21.02 3.68 -15.63
CA GLY A 371 -20.75 5.12 -15.67
C GLY A 371 -20.23 5.72 -14.36
N VAL A 372 -19.87 4.92 -13.36
CA VAL A 372 -19.30 5.41 -12.08
C VAL A 372 -18.00 6.20 -12.28
N ALA A 373 -17.25 5.89 -13.33
CA ALA A 373 -16.05 6.60 -13.76
C ALA A 373 -16.04 6.75 -15.28
N LYS A 374 -15.28 7.72 -15.81
CA LYS A 374 -15.14 7.91 -17.27
C LYS A 374 -14.60 6.63 -17.92
N LYS A 375 -13.65 5.96 -17.28
CA LYS A 375 -13.15 4.65 -17.69
C LYS A 375 -12.86 3.74 -16.51
N VAL A 376 -13.34 2.50 -16.60
CA VAL A 376 -12.96 1.40 -15.70
C VAL A 376 -12.25 0.33 -16.52
N VAL A 377 -11.13 -0.17 -16.02
CA VAL A 377 -10.36 -1.27 -16.60
C VAL A 377 -9.95 -2.24 -15.49
N GLN A 378 -10.10 -3.54 -15.74
CA GLN A 378 -9.55 -4.57 -14.86
C GLN A 378 -8.73 -5.58 -15.66
N LEU A 379 -7.42 -5.67 -15.39
CA LEU A 379 -6.60 -6.76 -15.93
C LEU A 379 -6.84 -8.02 -15.09
N VAL A 380 -7.20 -9.13 -15.75
CA VAL A 380 -7.58 -10.39 -15.08
C VAL A 380 -6.59 -11.50 -15.40
N ALA A 381 -6.11 -12.18 -14.37
CA ALA A 381 -5.14 -13.26 -14.50
C ALA A 381 -5.79 -14.53 -15.07
N ARG A 382 -5.45 -14.88 -16.32
CA ARG A 382 -5.96 -16.06 -17.04
C ARG A 382 -5.55 -17.38 -16.39
N ASP A 383 -4.32 -17.43 -15.88
CA ASP A 383 -3.67 -18.67 -15.45
C ASP A 383 -3.75 -18.90 -13.93
N GLU A 384 -4.36 -17.98 -13.18
CA GLU A 384 -4.57 -18.11 -11.73
C GLU A 384 -5.60 -19.20 -11.41
N ARG A 385 -5.20 -20.25 -10.67
CA ARG A 385 -6.05 -21.40 -10.32
C ARG A 385 -6.15 -21.68 -8.82
N ARG A 386 -5.56 -20.84 -7.95
CA ARG A 386 -5.58 -21.05 -6.50
C ARG A 386 -6.99 -20.94 -5.95
N HIS A 387 -7.30 -21.81 -5.00
CA HIS A 387 -8.58 -21.81 -4.30
C HIS A 387 -8.82 -20.48 -3.58
N ASN A 388 -7.84 -19.93 -2.87
CA ASN A 388 -8.04 -18.73 -2.05
C ASN A 388 -8.00 -17.40 -2.82
N PHE A 389 -7.89 -17.43 -4.16
CA PHE A 389 -7.75 -16.25 -5.01
C PHE A 389 -8.93 -16.10 -5.97
N SER A 390 -10.16 -16.14 -5.44
CA SER A 390 -11.37 -15.94 -6.22
C SER A 390 -11.44 -14.54 -6.82
N LEU A 391 -11.67 -14.45 -8.13
CA LEU A 391 -11.81 -13.19 -8.84
C LEU A 391 -13.15 -12.53 -8.48
N ASN A 392 -13.13 -11.21 -8.27
CA ASN A 392 -14.34 -10.39 -8.30
C ASN A 392 -14.36 -9.65 -9.64
N SER A 393 -15.23 -10.08 -10.56
CA SER A 393 -15.30 -9.53 -11.91
C SER A 393 -15.76 -8.06 -11.90
N ALA A 394 -15.22 -7.27 -12.83
CA ALA A 394 -15.71 -5.93 -13.15
C ALA A 394 -16.65 -5.95 -14.39
N GLY A 395 -17.14 -7.13 -14.78
CA GLY A 395 -18.03 -7.30 -15.93
C GLY A 395 -17.33 -6.99 -17.25
N ALA A 396 -17.93 -6.11 -18.05
CA ALA A 396 -17.40 -5.72 -19.36
C ALA A 396 -16.03 -5.04 -19.32
N SER A 397 -15.59 -4.58 -18.14
CA SER A 397 -14.29 -3.93 -17.95
C SER A 397 -13.13 -4.92 -17.78
N ASP A 398 -13.41 -6.23 -17.69
CA ASP A 398 -12.41 -7.28 -17.52
C ASP A 398 -11.64 -7.55 -18.84
N ILE A 399 -10.32 -7.42 -18.79
CA ILE A 399 -9.37 -7.75 -19.86
C ILE A 399 -8.54 -8.94 -19.39
N VAL A 400 -8.88 -10.13 -19.88
CA VAL A 400 -8.21 -11.38 -19.52
C VAL A 400 -6.86 -11.49 -20.23
N VAL A 401 -5.77 -11.61 -19.48
CA VAL A 401 -4.39 -11.67 -19.99
C VAL A 401 -3.58 -12.82 -19.37
N PRO A 402 -2.54 -13.35 -20.06
CA PRO A 402 -1.74 -14.48 -19.58
C PRO A 402 -1.06 -14.24 -18.24
N GLY A 403 -0.87 -15.30 -17.46
CA GLY A 403 -0.17 -15.23 -16.18
C GLY A 403 -1.09 -15.33 -14.97
N VAL A 404 -0.46 -15.43 -13.81
CA VAL A 404 -1.11 -15.56 -12.51
C VAL A 404 -1.20 -14.21 -11.79
N HIS A 405 -1.87 -14.18 -10.63
CA HIS A 405 -2.18 -12.96 -9.88
C HIS A 405 -1.05 -11.91 -9.81
N SER A 406 0.14 -12.34 -9.36
CA SER A 406 1.31 -11.47 -9.19
C SER A 406 2.15 -11.31 -10.47
N ASP A 407 1.90 -12.09 -11.52
CA ASP A 407 2.43 -11.78 -12.85
C ASP A 407 1.77 -10.50 -13.38
N LEU A 408 0.51 -10.25 -13.03
CA LEU A 408 -0.22 -9.04 -13.41
C LEU A 408 0.04 -7.87 -12.47
N GLY A 409 -0.14 -8.08 -11.16
CA GLY A 409 0.01 -7.01 -10.18
C GLY A 409 1.46 -6.69 -9.81
N GLY A 410 2.42 -7.52 -10.19
CA GLY A 410 3.80 -7.45 -9.70
C GLY A 410 3.96 -8.12 -8.32
N GLY A 411 5.11 -7.91 -7.70
CA GLY A 411 5.48 -8.57 -6.45
C GLY A 411 6.42 -9.77 -6.61
N TYR A 412 6.51 -10.36 -7.81
CA TYR A 412 7.51 -11.38 -8.07
C TYR A 412 8.89 -10.79 -8.28
N MET A 413 9.90 -11.48 -7.73
CA MET A 413 11.30 -11.14 -7.93
C MET A 413 11.65 -11.10 -9.43
N PRO A 414 12.59 -10.23 -9.85
CA PRO A 414 13.07 -10.18 -11.23
C PRO A 414 13.49 -11.56 -11.76
N ARG A 415 14.04 -12.39 -10.86
CA ARG A 415 14.42 -13.78 -11.10
C ARG A 415 14.23 -14.59 -9.82
N ALA A 416 13.53 -15.71 -9.89
CA ALA A 416 13.26 -16.58 -8.76
C ALA A 416 13.46 -18.05 -9.14
N LYS A 417 14.00 -18.83 -8.20
CA LYS A 417 14.02 -20.29 -8.30
C LYS A 417 12.69 -20.84 -7.77
N GLU A 418 11.79 -21.18 -8.67
CA GLU A 418 10.49 -21.76 -8.36
C GLU A 418 10.64 -23.27 -8.14
N LYS A 419 10.37 -23.73 -6.91
CA LYS A 419 10.29 -25.15 -6.56
C LYS A 419 8.93 -25.48 -5.95
N VAL A 420 8.08 -26.16 -6.70
CA VAL A 420 6.66 -26.36 -6.35
C VAL A 420 6.18 -27.78 -6.60
N PHE A 421 5.30 -28.27 -5.73
CA PHE A 421 4.55 -29.50 -5.97
C PHE A 421 3.29 -29.22 -6.78
N LEU A 422 3.21 -29.77 -7.99
CA LEU A 422 2.07 -29.62 -8.90
C LEU A 422 0.98 -30.68 -8.68
N SER A 423 1.28 -31.72 -7.91
CA SER A 423 0.30 -32.70 -7.44
C SER A 423 0.26 -32.77 -5.93
N ARG A 424 -0.89 -33.13 -5.38
CA ARG A 424 -1.00 -33.40 -3.94
C ARG A 424 -0.08 -34.57 -3.59
N PRO A 425 0.77 -34.45 -2.56
CA PRO A 425 1.59 -35.57 -2.11
C PRO A 425 0.75 -36.80 -1.79
N ARG A 426 1.07 -37.91 -2.46
CA ARG A 426 0.50 -39.23 -2.18
C ARG A 426 1.38 -39.94 -1.18
N SER A 427 0.79 -40.76 -0.31
CA SER A 427 1.54 -41.52 0.68
C SER A 427 1.21 -43.01 0.66
N SER A 428 2.19 -43.83 1.05
CA SER A 428 2.00 -45.25 1.26
C SER A 428 2.96 -45.76 2.35
N LEU A 429 2.48 -46.71 3.16
CA LEU A 429 3.31 -47.49 4.06
C LEU A 429 4.17 -48.46 3.26
N ALA A 430 5.46 -48.53 3.59
CA ALA A 430 6.39 -49.49 3.00
C ALA A 430 7.39 -49.98 4.05
N ARG A 431 7.99 -51.15 3.78
CA ARG A 431 9.13 -51.60 4.60
C ARG A 431 10.27 -50.61 4.46
N LEU A 432 11.06 -50.45 5.53
CA LEU A 432 12.22 -49.55 5.52
C LEU A 432 13.19 -49.88 4.38
N THR A 433 13.31 -51.16 4.01
CA THR A 433 14.18 -51.66 2.95
C THR A 433 13.63 -51.47 1.53
N THR A 434 12.34 -51.18 1.37
CA THR A 434 11.74 -50.98 0.03
C THR A 434 12.20 -49.64 -0.55
N PRO A 435 12.79 -49.59 -1.76
CA PRO A 435 13.09 -48.32 -2.43
C PRO A 435 11.84 -47.46 -2.62
N ASN A 436 11.96 -46.13 -2.52
CA ASN A 436 10.81 -45.24 -2.59
C ASN A 436 10.09 -45.36 -3.94
N GLU A 437 10.84 -45.42 -5.05
CA GLU A 437 10.28 -45.52 -6.40
C GLU A 437 9.36 -46.73 -6.60
N HIS A 438 9.57 -47.80 -5.84
CA HIS A 438 8.79 -49.05 -5.93
C HIS A 438 7.52 -49.05 -5.08
N THR A 439 7.22 -47.94 -4.39
CA THR A 439 6.00 -47.84 -3.57
C THR A 439 4.78 -47.44 -4.39
N ASN A 440 3.60 -47.85 -3.96
CA ASN A 440 2.34 -47.51 -4.63
C ASN A 440 2.15 -46.00 -4.80
N ALA A 441 2.57 -45.19 -3.82
CA ALA A 441 2.51 -43.74 -3.90
C ALA A 441 3.32 -43.20 -5.09
N CYS A 442 4.55 -43.67 -5.26
CA CYS A 442 5.46 -43.21 -6.30
C CYS A 442 5.10 -43.74 -7.68
N ILE A 443 4.76 -45.03 -7.79
CA ILE A 443 4.28 -45.63 -9.06
C ILE A 443 3.05 -44.87 -9.58
N SER A 444 2.08 -44.60 -8.70
CA SER A 444 0.86 -43.90 -9.12
C SER A 444 1.15 -42.45 -9.49
N THR A 445 2.12 -41.80 -8.84
CA THR A 445 2.52 -40.41 -9.13
C THR A 445 3.25 -40.32 -10.46
N ALA A 446 4.13 -41.28 -10.77
CA ALA A 446 4.79 -41.40 -12.07
C ALA A 446 3.74 -41.59 -13.19
N ALA A 447 2.75 -42.46 -13.00
CA ALA A 447 1.66 -42.63 -13.97
C ALA A 447 0.82 -41.36 -14.16
N GLU A 448 0.60 -40.55 -13.10
CA GLU A 448 -0.05 -39.24 -13.23
C GLU A 448 0.80 -38.25 -14.03
N LEU A 449 2.11 -38.23 -13.78
CA LEU A 449 3.05 -37.39 -14.53
C LEU A 449 3.03 -37.77 -16.01
N ASP A 450 3.14 -39.06 -16.34
CA ASP A 450 3.12 -39.56 -17.71
C ASP A 450 1.85 -39.16 -18.46
N GLY A 451 0.69 -39.23 -17.79
CA GLY A 451 -0.59 -38.76 -18.35
C GLY A 451 -0.65 -37.25 -18.59
N LYS A 452 0.14 -36.45 -17.87
CA LYS A 452 0.22 -34.99 -17.99
C LYS A 452 1.37 -34.50 -18.88
N LEU A 453 2.35 -35.36 -19.19
CA LEU A 453 3.56 -34.99 -19.95
C LEU A 453 3.23 -34.35 -21.29
N GLY A 454 2.22 -34.84 -22.03
CA GLY A 454 1.87 -34.28 -23.34
C GLY A 454 1.44 -32.80 -23.30
N GLN A 455 0.71 -32.38 -22.26
CA GLN A 455 0.30 -30.99 -22.08
C GLN A 455 1.43 -30.12 -21.55
N LEU A 456 2.26 -30.66 -20.65
CA LEU A 456 3.28 -29.88 -19.94
C LEU A 456 4.63 -29.81 -20.68
N GLN A 457 4.96 -30.79 -21.55
CA GLN A 457 6.10 -30.71 -22.46
C GLN A 457 5.94 -29.61 -23.50
N ARG A 458 4.72 -29.33 -23.95
CA ARG A 458 4.44 -28.20 -24.88
C ARG A 458 4.96 -26.87 -24.33
N TYR A 459 5.04 -26.76 -23.01
CA TYR A 459 5.48 -25.56 -22.30
C TYR A 459 6.92 -25.66 -21.77
N GLY A 460 7.64 -26.74 -22.06
CA GLY A 460 9.05 -26.90 -21.72
C GLY A 460 9.37 -26.80 -20.21
N MET A 461 8.42 -27.19 -19.35
CA MET A 461 8.61 -27.15 -17.90
C MET A 461 9.43 -28.34 -17.42
N GLY A 462 10.40 -28.10 -16.53
CA GLY A 462 11.19 -29.16 -15.89
C GLY A 462 10.36 -29.87 -14.83
N LEU A 463 9.95 -31.12 -15.10
CA LEU A 463 9.10 -31.91 -14.22
C LEU A 463 9.82 -33.16 -13.73
N SER A 464 9.62 -33.51 -12.47
CA SER A 464 10.12 -34.75 -11.88
C SER A 464 9.15 -35.32 -10.86
N VAL A 465 9.33 -36.59 -10.49
CA VAL A 465 8.70 -37.16 -9.30
C VAL A 465 9.68 -36.99 -8.13
N GLU A 466 9.29 -36.20 -7.15
CA GLU A 466 10.02 -36.07 -5.89
C GLU A 466 9.51 -37.13 -4.91
N SER A 467 10.43 -37.81 -4.22
CA SER A 467 10.09 -38.79 -3.18
C SER A 467 10.82 -38.50 -1.89
N TRP A 468 10.13 -38.65 -0.76
CA TRP A 468 10.72 -38.58 0.57
C TRP A 468 10.06 -39.58 1.51
N SER A 469 10.70 -39.87 2.64
CA SER A 469 10.13 -40.83 3.59
C SER A 469 10.40 -40.47 5.04
N ILE A 470 9.44 -40.77 5.90
CA ILE A 470 9.53 -40.63 7.35
C ILE A 470 9.57 -42.04 7.94
N GLU A 471 10.64 -42.39 8.64
CA GLU A 471 10.70 -43.65 9.37
C GLU A 471 9.69 -43.65 10.53
N LEU A 472 8.95 -44.75 10.70
CA LEU A 472 7.98 -44.88 11.76
C LEU A 472 8.61 -45.43 13.04
N PRO A 473 8.12 -45.05 14.23
CA PRO A 473 8.57 -45.63 15.49
C PRO A 473 8.43 -47.15 15.46
N PHE A 474 9.52 -47.85 15.77
CA PHE A 474 9.57 -49.30 15.74
C PHE A 474 9.60 -49.87 17.16
N ASN A 475 8.63 -50.72 17.49
CA ASN A 475 8.58 -51.46 18.74
C ASN A 475 8.78 -52.95 18.47
N ARG A 476 9.94 -53.49 18.89
CA ARG A 476 10.31 -54.91 18.73
C ARG A 476 9.30 -55.91 19.32
N GLN A 477 8.47 -55.50 20.29
CA GLN A 477 7.47 -56.37 20.91
C GLN A 477 6.15 -56.43 20.13
N ARG A 478 5.89 -55.44 19.25
CA ARG A 478 4.62 -55.29 18.54
C ARG A 478 4.76 -55.42 17.02
N ASP A 479 5.90 -55.00 16.48
CA ASP A 479 6.07 -54.78 15.05
C ASP A 479 6.99 -55.85 14.44
N LEU A 480 6.55 -56.47 13.34
CA LEU A 480 7.25 -57.58 12.67
C LEU A 480 8.47 -57.09 11.85
N TYR A 481 8.44 -55.85 11.37
CA TYR A 481 9.49 -55.24 10.56
C TYR A 481 9.47 -53.72 10.72
N ARG A 482 10.59 -53.06 10.42
CA ARG A 482 10.66 -51.59 10.38
C ARG A 482 9.91 -51.06 9.16
N GLU A 483 9.12 -50.02 9.37
CA GLU A 483 8.30 -49.38 8.35
C GLU A 483 8.67 -47.91 8.18
N LYS A 484 8.33 -47.38 7.01
CA LYS A 484 8.40 -45.95 6.70
C LYS A 484 7.12 -45.52 6.00
N HIS A 485 6.73 -44.27 6.23
CA HIS A 485 5.79 -43.55 5.39
C HIS A 485 6.54 -42.93 4.22
N VAL A 486 6.28 -43.43 3.01
CA VAL A 486 6.84 -42.85 1.77
C VAL A 486 5.82 -41.90 1.19
N PHE A 487 6.29 -40.74 0.74
CA PHE A 487 5.53 -39.72 0.06
C PHE A 487 6.10 -39.48 -1.33
N CYS A 488 5.22 -39.22 -2.30
CA CYS A 488 5.59 -38.89 -3.67
C CYS A 488 4.68 -37.81 -4.25
N ALA A 489 5.27 -36.86 -4.98
CA ALA A 489 4.57 -35.77 -5.63
C ALA A 489 5.24 -35.37 -6.95
N ILE A 490 4.46 -34.82 -7.88
CA ILE A 490 4.99 -34.18 -9.08
C ILE A 490 5.58 -32.84 -8.66
N GLN A 491 6.85 -32.64 -8.96
CA GLN A 491 7.58 -31.42 -8.67
C GLN A 491 7.93 -30.70 -9.98
N SER A 492 7.89 -29.37 -9.93
CA SER A 492 8.53 -28.49 -10.91
C SER A 492 9.62 -27.72 -10.20
N GLU A 493 10.83 -27.72 -10.77
CA GLU A 493 11.95 -26.91 -10.32
C GLU A 493 12.54 -26.18 -11.52
N ARG A 494 12.46 -24.85 -11.51
CA ARG A 494 12.92 -24.01 -12.62
C ARG A 494 13.22 -22.60 -12.16
N GLU A 495 13.79 -21.83 -13.06
CA GLU A 495 13.97 -20.40 -12.89
C GLU A 495 12.87 -19.65 -13.65
N VAL A 496 12.23 -18.67 -12.99
CA VAL A 496 11.15 -17.87 -13.53
C VAL A 496 11.46 -16.39 -13.30
N SER A 497 11.11 -15.54 -14.26
CA SER A 497 11.30 -14.10 -14.18
C SER A 497 9.98 -13.37 -13.91
N GLY A 498 10.00 -12.41 -12.98
CA GLY A 498 8.89 -11.49 -12.71
C GLY A 498 8.67 -10.41 -13.78
N ALA A 499 9.47 -10.38 -14.85
CA ALA A 499 9.44 -9.31 -15.86
C ALA A 499 8.12 -9.25 -16.67
N LEU A 500 7.29 -10.30 -16.66
CA LEU A 500 5.96 -10.25 -17.29
C LEU A 500 5.07 -9.17 -16.66
N SER A 501 5.26 -8.86 -15.36
CA SER A 501 4.58 -7.74 -14.71
C SER A 501 4.87 -6.39 -15.37
N LEU A 502 6.05 -6.22 -16.00
CA LEU A 502 6.39 -4.99 -16.72
C LEU A 502 5.56 -4.80 -18.00
N VAL A 503 5.08 -5.89 -18.62
CA VAL A 503 4.13 -5.80 -19.74
C VAL A 503 2.84 -5.17 -19.26
N TYR A 504 2.27 -5.68 -18.18
CA TYR A 504 0.98 -5.21 -17.65
C TYR A 504 1.06 -3.84 -17.01
N PHE A 505 2.20 -3.50 -16.42
CA PHE A 505 2.53 -2.14 -16.00
C PHE A 505 2.41 -1.14 -17.16
N ARG A 506 3.06 -1.45 -18.29
CA ARG A 506 3.04 -0.61 -19.50
C ARG A 506 1.65 -0.51 -20.10
N VAL A 507 0.93 -1.64 -20.15
CA VAL A 507 -0.46 -1.68 -20.65
C VAL A 507 -1.37 -0.81 -19.79
N MET A 508 -1.36 -0.95 -18.46
CA MET A 508 -2.19 -0.13 -17.59
C MET A 508 -1.84 1.36 -17.65
N ARG A 509 -0.54 1.70 -17.70
CA ARG A 509 -0.10 3.10 -17.91
C ARG A 509 -0.68 3.65 -19.20
N GLU A 510 -0.54 2.92 -20.30
CA GLU A 510 -1.00 3.38 -21.62
C GLU A 510 -2.52 3.55 -21.67
N LEU A 511 -3.27 2.62 -21.07
CA LEU A 511 -4.73 2.76 -20.94
C LEU A 511 -5.10 3.99 -20.11
N ALA A 512 -4.38 4.27 -19.03
CA ALA A 512 -4.60 5.47 -18.22
C ALA A 512 -4.26 6.76 -18.98
N VAL A 513 -3.11 6.81 -19.66
CA VAL A 513 -2.67 7.99 -20.44
C VAL A 513 -3.66 8.32 -21.56
N ARG A 514 -4.22 7.31 -22.24
CA ARG A 514 -5.24 7.50 -23.28
C ARG A 514 -6.52 8.17 -22.75
N GLU A 515 -6.81 8.02 -21.46
CA GLU A 515 -7.94 8.65 -20.76
C GLU A 515 -7.53 9.97 -20.06
N GLY A 516 -6.34 10.50 -20.36
CA GLY A 516 -5.84 11.78 -19.87
C GLY A 516 -5.22 11.75 -18.48
N VAL A 517 -4.96 10.57 -17.91
CA VAL A 517 -4.31 10.44 -16.60
C VAL A 517 -2.86 10.98 -16.67
N PRO A 518 -2.43 11.87 -15.76
CA PRO A 518 -1.15 12.55 -15.84
C PRO A 518 0.01 11.65 -15.37
N MET A 519 0.45 10.75 -16.25
CA MET A 519 1.58 9.84 -16.01
C MET A 519 2.84 10.29 -16.76
N ASN A 520 3.96 10.39 -16.05
CA ASN A 520 5.28 10.60 -16.64
C ASN A 520 5.71 9.41 -17.51
N ASP A 521 6.71 9.63 -18.35
CA ASP A 521 7.34 8.57 -19.13
C ASP A 521 8.10 7.58 -18.26
N ILE A 522 8.16 6.34 -18.73
CA ILE A 522 8.86 5.27 -18.02
C ILE A 522 10.37 5.54 -18.17
N PRO A 523 11.11 5.75 -17.07
CA PRO A 523 12.52 6.07 -17.17
C PRO A 523 13.30 4.85 -17.70
N ALA A 524 14.35 5.12 -18.47
CA ALA A 524 15.24 4.10 -19.04
C ALA A 524 16.19 3.54 -17.99
N THR A 525 15.65 2.84 -16.99
CA THR A 525 16.42 2.15 -15.95
C THR A 525 16.43 0.64 -16.18
N PRO A 526 17.51 -0.08 -15.79
CA PRO A 526 17.56 -1.53 -15.93
C PRO A 526 16.37 -2.26 -15.29
N GLN A 527 15.87 -1.75 -14.16
CA GLN A 527 14.76 -2.35 -13.39
C GLN A 527 13.40 -2.25 -14.09
N LEU A 528 13.22 -1.27 -14.98
CA LEU A 528 11.97 -1.06 -15.72
C LEU A 528 12.11 -1.40 -17.22
N THR A 529 13.29 -1.82 -17.66
CA THR A 529 13.54 -2.21 -19.05
C THR A 529 12.82 -3.51 -19.35
N LEU A 530 12.04 -3.52 -20.43
CA LEU A 530 11.34 -4.71 -20.87
C LEU A 530 12.32 -5.63 -21.63
N PRO A 531 12.41 -6.93 -21.30
CA PRO A 531 13.19 -7.87 -22.10
C PRO A 531 12.72 -7.88 -23.57
N ALA A 532 13.67 -7.90 -24.51
CA ALA A 532 13.37 -7.83 -25.95
C ALA A 532 12.41 -8.93 -26.43
N GLU A 533 12.48 -10.12 -25.83
CA GLU A 533 11.58 -11.24 -26.15
C GLU A 533 10.12 -11.03 -25.70
N LEU A 534 9.87 -10.08 -24.78
CA LEU A 534 8.53 -9.68 -24.34
C LEU A 534 7.97 -8.50 -25.14
N GLU A 535 8.75 -7.79 -25.93
CA GLU A 535 8.26 -6.65 -26.73
C GLU A 535 7.13 -7.04 -27.70
N PRO A 536 7.23 -8.12 -28.50
CA PRO A 536 6.15 -8.52 -29.40
C PRO A 536 4.86 -8.89 -28.65
N ILE A 537 5.01 -9.48 -27.46
CA ILE A 537 3.90 -9.85 -26.59
C ILE A 537 3.24 -8.59 -26.04
N TYR A 538 4.02 -7.61 -25.57
CA TYR A 538 3.51 -6.34 -25.10
C TYR A 538 2.67 -5.63 -26.17
N VAL A 539 3.16 -5.54 -27.42
CA VAL A 539 2.42 -4.92 -28.52
C VAL A 539 1.06 -5.58 -28.74
N LYS A 540 1.01 -6.92 -28.72
CA LYS A 540 -0.23 -7.70 -28.89
C LYS A 540 -1.19 -7.54 -27.72
N VAL A 541 -0.68 -7.58 -26.50
CA VAL A 541 -1.49 -7.36 -25.29
C VAL A 541 -2.06 -5.95 -25.27
N LEU A 542 -1.27 -4.94 -25.63
CA LEU A 542 -1.74 -3.56 -25.70
C LEU A 542 -2.81 -3.37 -26.77
N ALA A 543 -2.60 -3.89 -27.98
CA ALA A 543 -3.60 -3.82 -29.05
C ALA A 543 -4.91 -4.52 -28.66
N TYR A 544 -4.83 -5.65 -27.95
CA TYR A 544 -6.00 -6.32 -27.41
C TYR A 544 -6.69 -5.48 -26.32
N ALA A 545 -5.93 -4.98 -25.35
CA ALA A 545 -6.48 -4.23 -24.22
C ALA A 545 -7.10 -2.89 -24.61
N THR A 546 -6.64 -2.30 -25.71
CA THR A 546 -7.15 -1.03 -26.27
C THR A 546 -8.32 -1.23 -27.25
N GLY A 547 -8.66 -2.49 -27.57
CA GLY A 547 -9.71 -2.83 -28.53
C GLY A 547 -9.29 -2.69 -30.00
N GLU A 548 -8.02 -2.39 -30.28
CA GLU A 548 -7.45 -2.40 -31.64
C GLU A 548 -7.43 -3.82 -32.24
N SER A 549 -7.37 -4.86 -31.38
CA SER A 549 -7.55 -6.26 -31.74
C SER A 549 -8.71 -6.89 -30.95
N ALA A 550 -9.59 -7.61 -31.65
CA ALA A 550 -10.71 -8.33 -31.02
C ALA A 550 -10.26 -9.50 -30.12
N HIS A 551 -9.08 -10.07 -30.39
CA HIS A 551 -8.55 -11.22 -29.67
C HIS A 551 -7.06 -11.08 -29.37
N LEU A 552 -6.62 -11.66 -28.26
CA LEU A 552 -5.21 -11.77 -27.92
C LEU A 552 -4.55 -12.88 -28.76
N ALA A 553 -3.97 -12.50 -29.92
CA ALA A 553 -3.40 -13.42 -30.90
C ALA A 553 -1.93 -13.76 -30.63
N LEU A 554 -1.66 -14.42 -29.50
CA LEU A 554 -0.32 -14.98 -29.22
C LEU A 554 -0.07 -16.23 -30.07
N THR A 555 1.13 -16.34 -30.60
CA THR A 555 1.61 -17.54 -31.30
C THR A 555 1.91 -18.65 -30.31
N ASP A 556 1.91 -19.90 -30.78
CA ASP A 556 2.31 -21.04 -29.94
C ASP A 556 3.71 -20.89 -29.33
N GLY A 557 4.63 -20.22 -30.06
CA GLY A 557 5.98 -19.94 -29.58
C GLY A 557 6.01 -18.91 -28.45
N GLU A 558 5.19 -17.87 -28.54
CA GLU A 558 5.05 -16.85 -27.48
C GLU A 558 4.35 -17.42 -26.23
N GLU A 559 3.30 -18.22 -26.42
CA GLU A 559 2.65 -18.94 -25.31
C GLU A 559 3.65 -19.88 -24.61
N ALA A 560 4.39 -20.68 -25.37
CA ALA A 560 5.41 -21.56 -24.80
C ALA A 560 6.52 -20.78 -24.09
N LEU A 561 6.93 -19.63 -24.62
CA LEU A 561 7.91 -18.74 -23.97
C LEU A 561 7.38 -18.23 -22.63
N LEU A 562 6.15 -17.73 -22.59
CA LEU A 562 5.50 -17.24 -21.38
C LEU A 562 5.46 -18.32 -20.31
N TYR A 563 4.92 -19.50 -20.64
CA TYR A 563 4.86 -20.58 -19.67
C TYR A 563 6.23 -21.08 -19.23
N ARG A 564 7.24 -21.10 -20.11
CA ARG A 564 8.57 -21.61 -19.75
C ARG A 564 9.33 -20.67 -18.83
N ARG A 565 9.25 -19.35 -19.04
CA ARG A 565 10.15 -18.36 -18.41
C ARG A 565 9.48 -17.34 -17.50
N TYR A 566 8.18 -17.11 -17.62
CA TYR A 566 7.55 -15.90 -17.06
C TYR A 566 6.30 -16.14 -16.23
N ILE A 567 5.43 -17.07 -16.65
CA ILE A 567 4.20 -17.37 -15.91
C ILE A 567 4.55 -18.24 -14.71
N HIS A 568 4.32 -17.75 -13.49
CA HIS A 568 4.58 -18.50 -12.26
C HIS A 568 3.52 -19.60 -12.01
N GLN A 569 3.91 -20.67 -11.31
CA GLN A 569 3.03 -21.73 -10.82
C GLN A 569 2.47 -21.37 -9.43
N SER A 570 1.60 -20.34 -9.40
CA SER A 570 1.00 -19.88 -8.15
C SER A 570 0.18 -20.97 -7.45
N ALA A 571 -0.50 -21.82 -8.20
CA ALA A 571 -1.28 -22.93 -7.66
C ALA A 571 -0.41 -24.17 -7.45
N ASN A 572 -0.16 -24.53 -6.19
CA ASN A 572 0.70 -25.66 -5.82
C ASN A 572 0.31 -26.27 -4.46
N TRP A 573 0.88 -27.44 -4.21
CA TRP A 573 0.67 -28.24 -2.99
C TRP A 573 1.86 -28.13 -2.03
N ASN A 574 2.58 -27.02 -2.03
CA ASN A 574 3.57 -26.77 -0.98
C ASN A 574 2.83 -26.53 0.34
N ALA A 575 3.33 -27.15 1.42
CA ALA A 575 2.81 -26.95 2.76
C ALA A 575 3.28 -25.60 3.32
N ALA A 576 2.43 -24.92 4.09
CA ALA A 576 2.84 -23.71 4.80
C ALA A 576 3.89 -24.02 5.88
N ASN A 577 5.00 -23.28 5.91
CA ASN A 577 6.08 -23.47 6.87
C ASN A 577 5.60 -23.18 8.31
N GLY A 578 6.04 -23.99 9.28
CA GLY A 578 5.84 -23.73 10.72
C GLY A 578 4.73 -24.54 11.42
N TRP A 579 3.95 -25.35 10.70
CA TRP A 579 2.88 -26.18 11.27
C TRP A 579 3.17 -27.69 11.20
N ASN A 580 4.46 -28.03 11.15
CA ASN A 580 4.94 -29.41 11.21
C ASN A 580 4.94 -29.89 12.66
N ASN A 581 3.84 -30.49 13.11
CA ASN A 581 3.88 -31.49 14.20
C ASN A 581 2.68 -32.44 14.26
N SER A 582 1.75 -32.43 13.28
CA SER A 582 0.73 -33.47 13.21
C SER A 582 0.36 -33.83 11.77
N VAL A 583 0.18 -35.13 11.50
CA VAL A 583 -0.34 -35.69 10.24
C VAL A 583 -1.75 -35.12 9.90
N PHE A 584 -2.39 -34.43 10.86
CA PHE A 584 -3.76 -33.92 10.77
C PHE A 584 -3.87 -32.42 10.45
N SER A 585 -2.77 -31.69 10.24
CA SER A 585 -2.83 -30.23 10.04
C SER A 585 -1.93 -29.68 8.92
N ILE A 586 -1.73 -30.43 7.83
CA ILE A 586 -1.04 -29.87 6.65
C ILE A 586 -2.00 -28.93 5.92
N PHE A 587 -1.74 -27.62 6.01
CA PHE A 587 -2.47 -26.59 5.29
C PHE A 587 -1.76 -26.26 3.97
N PHE A 588 -2.48 -26.39 2.85
CA PHE A 588 -2.02 -26.03 1.51
C PHE A 588 -2.66 -24.70 1.11
N ILE A 589 -2.02 -23.58 1.47
CA ILE A 589 -2.54 -22.22 1.23
C ILE A 589 -2.71 -21.96 -0.27
N ASN A 590 -1.78 -22.46 -1.07
CA ASN A 590 -1.72 -22.26 -2.53
C ASN A 590 -2.41 -23.37 -3.33
N ARG A 591 -3.21 -24.23 -2.68
CA ARG A 591 -3.83 -25.36 -3.39
C ARG A 591 -4.67 -24.89 -4.59
N PRO A 592 -4.64 -25.62 -5.72
CA PRO A 592 -5.57 -25.37 -6.81
C PRO A 592 -7.02 -25.65 -6.39
N THR A 593 -7.98 -25.09 -7.13
CA THR A 593 -9.39 -25.50 -7.07
C THR A 593 -9.55 -26.96 -7.51
N GLN A 594 -10.64 -27.61 -7.08
CA GLN A 594 -10.86 -29.05 -7.34
C GLN A 594 -10.98 -29.39 -8.83
N ASP A 595 -11.59 -28.50 -9.61
CA ASP A 595 -11.75 -28.62 -11.07
C ASP A 595 -10.62 -27.94 -11.85
N GLY A 596 -9.64 -27.37 -11.14
CA GLY A 596 -8.55 -26.59 -11.70
C GLY A 596 -9.01 -25.31 -12.39
N LYS A 597 -10.22 -24.81 -12.17
CA LYS A 597 -10.71 -23.51 -12.70
C LYS A 597 -10.83 -22.48 -11.59
N ARG A 598 -10.47 -21.24 -11.89
CA ARG A 598 -10.62 -20.14 -10.93
C ARG A 598 -12.08 -19.89 -10.62
N MET A 599 -12.42 -19.66 -9.34
CA MET A 599 -13.73 -19.15 -8.98
C MET A 599 -13.84 -17.68 -9.36
N VAL A 600 -14.94 -17.31 -10.01
CA VAL A 600 -15.26 -15.93 -10.42
C VAL A 600 -16.59 -15.54 -9.83
N HIS A 601 -16.59 -14.50 -9.00
CA HIS A 601 -17.79 -13.84 -8.50
C HIS A 601 -18.17 -12.76 -9.51
N GLN A 602 -19.39 -12.86 -10.03
CA GLN A 602 -19.92 -11.92 -11.01
C GLN A 602 -20.21 -10.56 -10.37
N HIS A 603 -20.42 -9.56 -11.22
CA HIS A 603 -20.58 -8.16 -10.86
C HIS A 603 -21.92 -7.79 -10.16
N ASP A 604 -22.68 -8.79 -9.71
CA ASP A 604 -24.08 -8.63 -9.26
C ASP A 604 -24.21 -8.15 -7.81
#